data_AF-G1QD98-F1
#
_entry.id   AF-G1QD98-F1
#
_cell.length_a   1.000
_cell.length_b   1.000
_cell.length_c   1.000
_cell.angle_alpha   90.00
_cell.angle_beta   90.00
_cell.angle_gamma   90.00
#
_symmetry.space_group_name_H-M   'P 1'
#
loop_
_entity.id
_entity.type
_entity.pdbx_description
1 polymer ?
#
loop_
_entity_poly.entity_id
_entity_poly.type
_entity_poly.pdbx_seq_one_letter_code
_entity_poly.pdbx_strand_id
1 'polypeptide(L)'
;VETSWPMCRSQYFMLLTVLGYLGGAGEELQVIQPQKSVSIAAGESATLSCTVTTLLPVGPILWFRGTGPGRELIYSPGGSHSPRVTWVADTTRRDNMDFSIRISNLIPADTGTYYCVKFQRGSTGDMELKSGAGTQLSV
;
A
#
# COMPACT_ATOMS: atom_id res chain seq x y z
N VAL A 1 0.82 -13.53 -79.76
CA VAL A 1 0.51 -14.87 -79.21
C VAL A 1 0.14 -14.66 -77.76
N GLU A 2 -1.13 -14.91 -77.50
CA GLU A 2 -1.79 -15.00 -76.20
C GLU A 2 -1.10 -16.04 -75.32
N THR A 3 -0.88 -15.76 -74.02
CA THR A 3 -1.13 -16.72 -72.93
C THR A 3 -1.02 -16.04 -71.55
N SER A 4 -2.18 -15.88 -70.90
CA SER A 4 -2.51 -16.52 -69.61
C SER A 4 -1.66 -16.20 -68.35
N TRP A 5 -2.26 -15.47 -67.41
CA TRP A 5 -2.10 -15.68 -65.95
C TRP A 5 -2.98 -16.88 -65.50
N PRO A 6 -2.87 -17.49 -64.28
CA PRO A 6 -2.43 -16.88 -63.02
C PRO A 6 -1.72 -17.81 -61.97
N MET A 7 -1.33 -17.19 -60.85
CA MET A 7 -1.33 -17.70 -59.46
C MET A 7 -0.02 -18.09 -58.75
N CYS A 8 0.05 -17.50 -57.54
CA CYS A 8 0.55 -18.05 -56.29
C CYS A 8 2.06 -18.06 -56.02
N ARG A 9 2.52 -16.99 -55.34
CA ARG A 9 3.26 -17.11 -54.07
C ARG A 9 3.26 -15.80 -53.28
N SER A 10 2.05 -15.28 -53.02
CA SER A 10 1.81 -14.29 -51.96
C SER A 10 1.74 -15.00 -50.61
N GLN A 11 2.88 -15.50 -50.13
CA GLN A 11 2.94 -16.12 -48.81
C GLN A 11 4.38 -16.19 -48.33
N TYR A 12 4.85 -15.17 -47.59
CA TYR A 12 5.67 -15.30 -46.37
C TYR A 12 6.23 -13.95 -45.84
N PHE A 13 5.40 -12.94 -45.51
CA PHE A 13 5.93 -11.81 -44.70
C PHE A 13 4.87 -11.07 -43.86
N MET A 14 3.91 -11.82 -43.33
CA MET A 14 3.19 -11.41 -42.14
C MET A 14 3.08 -12.62 -41.23
N LEU A 15 4.11 -12.86 -40.44
CA LEU A 15 4.00 -13.77 -39.32
C LEU A 15 4.91 -13.30 -38.17
N LEU A 16 4.22 -12.75 -37.17
CA LEU A 16 4.52 -12.83 -35.73
C LEU A 16 5.77 -12.14 -35.20
N THR A 17 5.61 -10.86 -34.88
CA THR A 17 6.18 -10.29 -33.64
C THR A 17 5.08 -9.67 -32.77
N VAL A 18 4.02 -10.43 -32.52
CA VAL A 18 3.28 -10.28 -31.26
C VAL A 18 3.88 -11.31 -30.29
N LEU A 19 5.12 -11.06 -29.88
CA LEU A 19 5.69 -11.75 -28.73
C LEU A 19 4.91 -11.26 -27.52
N GLY A 20 4.18 -12.20 -26.92
CA GLY A 20 3.14 -11.96 -25.96
C GLY A 20 3.55 -11.00 -24.85
N TYR A 21 2.81 -9.91 -24.76
CA TYR A 21 2.49 -9.25 -23.49
C TYR A 21 1.64 -10.21 -22.65
N LEU A 22 2.25 -11.32 -22.22
CA LEU A 22 1.76 -12.17 -21.14
C LEU A 22 2.73 -12.04 -19.96
N GLY A 23 3.16 -10.81 -19.68
CA GLY A 23 3.41 -10.43 -18.31
C GLY A 23 2.04 -10.24 -17.69
N GLY A 24 1.51 -11.26 -17.02
CA GLY A 24 0.35 -11.06 -16.15
C GLY A 24 0.65 -9.84 -15.29
N ALA A 25 -0.23 -8.84 -15.33
CA ALA A 25 -0.16 -7.73 -14.41
C ALA A 25 -0.38 -8.32 -13.02
N GLY A 26 0.70 -8.81 -12.40
CA GLY A 26 0.71 -9.09 -10.98
C GLY A 26 0.31 -7.79 -10.32
N GLU A 27 -0.73 -7.84 -9.50
CA GLU A 27 -1.22 -6.67 -8.79
C GLU A 27 -0.06 -6.09 -7.97
N GLU A 28 0.45 -4.93 -8.38
CA GLU A 28 1.55 -4.27 -7.69
C GLU A 28 1.05 -3.89 -6.30
N LEU A 29 1.82 -4.24 -5.26
CA LEU A 29 1.53 -3.81 -3.90
C LEU A 29 1.55 -2.29 -3.81
N GLN A 30 0.38 -1.73 -3.49
CA GLN A 30 0.23 -0.33 -3.13
C GLN A 30 -0.19 -0.22 -1.67
N VAL A 31 0.29 0.85 -1.03
CA VAL A 31 -0.17 1.29 0.29
C VAL A 31 -0.87 2.62 0.11
N ILE A 32 -2.18 2.63 0.25
CA ILE A 32 -3.05 3.74 -0.14
C ILE A 32 -3.46 4.50 1.11
N GLN A 33 -2.96 5.74 1.21
CA GLN A 33 -3.39 6.74 2.19
C GLN A 33 -4.14 7.86 1.43
N PRO A 34 -5.48 7.82 1.38
CA PRO A 34 -6.25 8.74 0.53
C PRO A 34 -6.25 10.18 1.09
N GLN A 35 -6.13 10.32 2.41
CA GLN A 35 -6.13 11.61 3.08
C GLN A 35 -4.74 12.23 3.03
N LYS A 36 -4.60 13.37 2.36
CA LYS A 36 -3.35 14.18 2.40
C LYS A 36 -3.21 14.90 3.74
N SER A 37 -4.30 15.43 4.26
CA SER A 37 -4.36 16.14 5.53
C SER A 37 -5.66 15.87 6.27
N VAL A 38 -5.59 15.92 7.60
CA VAL A 38 -6.69 15.76 8.54
C VAL A 38 -6.49 16.79 9.65
N SER A 39 -7.51 17.59 9.92
CA SER A 39 -7.50 18.62 10.97
C SER A 39 -8.63 18.34 11.94
N ILE A 40 -8.31 18.13 13.22
CA ILE A 40 -9.23 17.66 14.26
C ILE A 40 -8.94 18.41 15.55
N ALA A 41 -9.96 18.78 16.33
CA ALA A 41 -9.73 19.53 17.55
C ALA A 41 -9.06 18.69 18.65
N ALA A 42 -8.35 19.36 19.57
CA ALA A 42 -7.79 18.72 20.75
C ALA A 42 -8.89 18.04 21.59
N GLY A 43 -8.59 16.86 22.13
CA GLY A 43 -9.52 16.00 22.88
C GLY A 43 -10.39 15.09 22.00
N GLU A 44 -10.50 15.34 20.70
CA GLU A 44 -11.25 14.48 19.78
C GLU A 44 -10.42 13.29 19.28
N SER A 45 -10.98 12.51 18.35
CA SER A 45 -10.34 11.34 17.75
C SER A 45 -10.18 11.47 16.24
N ALA A 46 -8.99 11.20 15.71
CA ALA A 46 -8.75 11.09 14.28
C ALA A 46 -8.80 9.64 13.83
N THR A 47 -9.27 9.42 12.60
CA THR A 47 -9.07 8.15 11.87
C THR A 47 -8.16 8.40 10.68
N LEU A 48 -7.02 7.71 10.67
CA LEU A 48 -6.04 7.76 9.59
C LEU A 48 -6.23 6.54 8.72
N SER A 49 -6.62 6.76 7.47
CA SER A 49 -7.02 5.67 6.57
C SER A 49 -5.80 5.05 5.88
N CYS A 50 -5.71 3.72 5.88
CA CYS A 50 -4.71 2.98 5.12
C CYS A 50 -5.29 1.69 4.58
N THR A 51 -5.15 1.46 3.28
CA THR A 51 -5.51 0.18 2.64
C THR A 51 -4.37 -0.33 1.78
N VAL A 52 -4.34 -1.64 1.53
CA VAL A 52 -3.37 -2.26 0.61
C VAL A 52 -4.08 -3.04 -0.49
N THR A 53 -3.48 -3.07 -1.68
CA THR A 53 -4.02 -3.84 -2.82
C THR A 53 -3.79 -5.35 -2.65
N THR A 54 -2.71 -5.74 -1.97
CA THR A 54 -2.39 -7.14 -1.70
C THR A 54 -1.75 -7.31 -0.32
N LEU A 55 -2.01 -8.45 0.30
CA LEU A 55 -1.38 -8.86 1.56
C LEU A 55 -0.01 -9.51 1.36
N LEU A 56 0.34 -9.82 0.11
CA LEU A 56 1.61 -10.42 -0.27
C LEU A 56 2.65 -9.33 -0.63
N PRO A 57 3.93 -9.54 -0.27
CA PRO A 57 4.43 -10.65 0.57
C PRO A 57 3.97 -10.54 2.02
N VAL A 58 3.95 -11.68 2.72
CA VAL A 58 3.50 -11.75 4.12
C VAL A 58 4.41 -10.90 5.00
N GLY A 59 3.80 -10.13 5.89
CA GLY A 59 4.51 -9.28 6.86
C GLY A 59 3.58 -8.22 7.42
N PRO A 60 3.98 -7.53 8.50
CA PRO A 60 3.10 -6.61 9.21
C PRO A 60 2.93 -5.30 8.45
N ILE A 61 1.89 -4.56 8.83
CA ILE A 61 1.75 -3.15 8.49
C ILE A 61 1.86 -2.38 9.79
N LEU A 62 2.71 -1.36 9.78
CA LEU A 62 3.03 -0.53 10.92
C LEU A 62 2.68 0.92 10.59
N TRP A 63 2.35 1.70 11.62
CA TRP A 63 2.21 3.14 11.47
C TRP A 63 3.37 3.85 12.15
N PHE A 64 3.95 4.80 11.43
CA PHE A 64 5.00 5.68 11.94
C PHE A 64 4.58 7.14 11.85
N ARG A 65 5.12 7.96 12.75
CA ARG A 65 5.12 9.41 12.61
C ARG A 65 6.50 9.87 12.16
N GLY A 66 6.53 10.62 11.06
CA GLY A 66 7.76 11.02 10.39
C GLY A 66 8.41 9.90 9.57
N THR A 67 9.57 10.20 9.00
CA THR A 67 10.34 9.32 8.10
C THR A 67 11.79 9.20 8.53
N GLY A 68 12.49 8.17 8.04
CA GLY A 68 13.93 7.98 8.30
C GLY A 68 14.23 7.47 9.71
N PRO A 69 15.49 7.54 10.17
CA PRO A 69 15.93 6.94 11.43
C PRO A 69 15.27 7.52 12.69
N GLY A 70 14.77 8.75 12.63
CA GLY A 70 14.10 9.43 13.73
C GLY A 70 12.58 9.25 13.77
N ARG A 71 12.00 8.41 12.90
CA ARG A 71 10.56 8.16 12.90
C ARG A 71 10.11 7.45 14.18
N GLU A 72 8.93 7.79 14.65
CA GLU A 72 8.34 7.21 15.86
C GLU A 72 7.33 6.13 15.49
N LEU A 73 7.41 4.97 16.15
CA LEU A 73 6.42 3.90 15.98
C LEU A 73 5.12 4.26 16.71
N ILE A 74 4.04 4.42 15.96
CA ILE A 74 2.72 4.80 16.48
C ILE A 74 1.85 3.57 16.74
N TYR A 75 1.93 2.58 15.86
CA TYR A 75 1.15 1.35 15.99
C TYR A 75 1.90 0.15 15.41
N SER A 76 1.87 -0.96 16.15
CA SER A 76 2.31 -2.28 15.68
C SER A 76 1.36 -3.38 16.17
N PRO A 77 0.92 -4.31 15.29
CA PRO A 77 0.12 -5.45 15.72
C PRO A 77 0.89 -6.32 16.72
N GLY A 78 0.31 -6.54 17.89
CA GLY A 78 0.90 -7.37 18.96
C GLY A 78 2.15 -6.77 19.64
N GLY A 79 2.53 -5.53 19.31
CA GLY A 79 3.62 -4.82 19.96
C GLY A 79 3.13 -3.78 20.97
N SER A 80 4.07 -3.21 21.72
CA SER A 80 3.79 -2.13 22.67
C SER A 80 3.54 -0.82 21.92
N HIS A 81 2.35 -0.26 22.07
CA HIS A 81 1.94 1.04 21.52
C HIS A 81 1.01 1.76 22.50
N SER A 82 0.75 3.05 22.26
CA SER A 82 -0.15 3.81 23.12
C SER A 82 -1.57 3.23 23.07
N PRO A 83 -2.27 3.05 24.22
CA PRO A 83 -3.64 2.54 24.24
C PRO A 83 -4.64 3.49 23.55
N ARG A 84 -4.23 4.73 23.27
CA ARG A 84 -5.02 5.70 22.49
C ARG A 84 -5.11 5.33 21.01
N VAL A 85 -4.24 4.45 20.51
CA VAL A 85 -4.18 4.06 19.10
C VAL A 85 -4.76 2.67 18.94
N THR A 86 -5.78 2.54 18.10
CA THR A 86 -6.50 1.27 17.88
C THR A 86 -6.66 0.99 16.40
N TRP A 87 -6.69 -0.30 16.03
CA TRP A 87 -7.03 -0.71 14.67
C TRP A 87 -8.54 -0.60 14.45
N VAL A 88 -8.96 -0.01 13.32
CA VAL A 88 -10.38 0.21 13.01
C VAL A 88 -11.06 -1.05 12.48
N ALA A 89 -10.35 -1.88 11.70
CA ALA A 89 -10.96 -3.04 11.08
C ALA A 89 -11.14 -4.19 12.07
N ASP A 90 -12.07 -5.10 11.75
CA ASP A 90 -12.36 -6.29 12.55
C ASP A 90 -11.19 -7.27 12.53
N THR A 91 -10.43 -7.31 13.62
CA THR A 91 -9.18 -8.09 13.74
C THR A 91 -9.38 -9.61 13.64
N THR A 92 -10.63 -10.10 13.65
CA THR A 92 -10.95 -11.52 13.48
C THR A 92 -10.81 -11.98 12.02
N ARG A 93 -10.90 -11.05 11.07
CA ARG A 93 -10.80 -11.30 9.63
C ARG A 93 -9.35 -11.26 9.16
N ARG A 94 -8.84 -12.41 8.71
CA ARG A 94 -7.44 -12.55 8.23
C ARG A 94 -7.20 -11.94 6.84
N ASP A 95 -8.26 -11.71 6.07
CA ASP A 95 -8.24 -11.16 4.72
C ASP A 95 -8.41 -9.63 4.68
N ASN A 96 -8.36 -8.97 5.84
CA ASN A 96 -8.50 -7.52 5.91
C ASN A 96 -7.38 -6.80 5.16
N MET A 97 -7.78 -6.00 4.19
CA MET A 97 -6.91 -5.07 3.46
C MET A 97 -6.93 -3.66 4.06
N ASP A 98 -7.77 -3.41 5.07
CA ASP A 98 -7.89 -2.14 5.78
C ASP A 98 -7.04 -2.15 7.06
N PHE A 99 -6.03 -1.28 7.09
CA PHE A 99 -5.07 -1.09 8.17
C PHE A 99 -5.19 0.32 8.80
N SER A 100 -6.38 0.92 8.68
CA SER A 100 -6.68 2.24 9.24
C SER A 100 -6.61 2.23 10.76
N ILE A 101 -6.01 3.27 11.34
CA ILE A 101 -5.92 3.42 12.80
C ILE A 101 -6.79 4.58 13.28
N ARG A 102 -7.30 4.45 14.49
CA ARG A 102 -7.97 5.52 15.23
C ARG A 102 -7.08 5.97 16.38
N ILE A 103 -6.79 7.27 16.43
CA ILE A 103 -6.05 7.91 17.51
C ILE A 103 -7.05 8.73 18.33
N SER A 104 -7.29 8.33 19.57
CA SER A 104 -8.22 8.99 20.48
C SER A 104 -7.55 10.02 21.38
N ASN A 105 -8.32 11.00 21.86
CA ASN A 105 -7.88 12.04 22.80
C ASN A 105 -6.61 12.74 22.29
N LEU A 106 -6.76 13.42 21.16
CA LEU A 106 -5.67 14.11 20.48
C LEU A 106 -5.15 15.28 21.31
N ILE A 107 -3.83 15.42 21.36
CA ILE A 107 -3.13 16.55 21.97
C ILE A 107 -2.31 17.30 20.91
N PRO A 108 -1.95 18.58 21.11
CA PRO A 108 -1.15 19.33 20.14
C PRO A 108 0.15 18.62 19.74
N ALA A 109 0.74 17.87 20.67
CA ALA A 109 1.94 17.07 20.45
C ALA A 109 1.73 15.88 19.51
N ASP A 110 0.50 15.47 19.17
CA ASP A 110 0.20 14.43 18.17
C ASP A 110 0.28 14.98 16.73
N THR A 111 0.42 16.29 16.53
CA THR A 111 0.59 16.88 15.19
C THR A 111 1.81 16.30 14.47
N GLY A 112 1.65 15.93 13.20
CA GLY A 112 2.73 15.36 12.39
C GLY A 112 2.22 14.63 11.15
N THR A 113 3.15 14.18 10.31
CA THR A 113 2.81 13.34 9.15
C THR A 113 2.93 11.87 9.52
N TYR A 114 1.86 11.12 9.31
CA TYR A 114 1.74 9.72 9.65
C TYR A 114 1.82 8.85 8.40
N TYR A 115 2.65 7.81 8.44
CA TYR A 115 2.93 6.93 7.33
C TYR A 115 2.52 5.50 7.69
N CYS A 116 1.67 4.92 6.84
CA CYS A 116 1.36 3.50 6.87
C CYS A 116 2.42 2.76 6.06
N VAL A 117 3.07 1.77 6.65
CA VAL A 117 4.25 1.13 6.05
C VAL A 117 4.07 -0.38 6.05
N LYS A 118 4.16 -0.98 4.87
CA LYS A 118 4.12 -2.42 4.67
C LYS A 118 5.53 -2.99 4.77
N PHE A 119 5.66 -4.03 5.58
CA PHE A 119 6.87 -4.82 5.72
C PHE A 119 6.67 -6.21 5.15
N GLN A 120 7.77 -6.79 4.68
CA GLN A 120 7.90 -8.20 4.38
C GLN A 120 8.57 -8.89 5.57
N ARG A 121 7.99 -9.99 6.02
CA ARG A 121 8.60 -10.84 7.05
C ARG A 121 9.76 -11.63 6.44
N GLY A 122 10.96 -11.44 6.99
CA GLY A 122 12.17 -12.16 6.63
C GLY A 122 12.65 -13.09 7.76
N SER A 123 13.64 -13.93 7.45
CA SER A 123 14.26 -14.84 8.42
C SER A 123 15.10 -14.12 9.48
N THR A 124 15.72 -12.99 9.11
CA THR A 124 16.57 -12.17 9.98
C THR A 124 15.87 -10.94 10.54
N GLY A 125 14.57 -10.78 10.28
CA GLY A 125 13.77 -9.62 10.68
C GLY A 125 12.82 -9.15 9.59
N ASP A 126 11.95 -8.20 9.94
CA ASP A 126 11.02 -7.58 9.01
C ASP A 126 11.72 -6.50 8.18
N MET A 127 11.54 -6.53 6.85
CA MET A 127 12.11 -5.57 5.92
C MET A 127 11.02 -4.65 5.38
N GLU A 128 11.27 -3.34 5.39
CA GLU A 128 10.35 -2.36 4.81
C GLU A 128 10.25 -2.56 3.29
N LEU A 129 9.03 -2.64 2.79
CA LEU A 129 8.76 -2.90 1.38
C LEU A 129 8.15 -1.69 0.68
N LYS A 130 7.14 -1.07 1.30
CA LYS A 130 6.43 0.07 0.71
C LYS A 130 5.87 0.96 1.82
N SER A 131 6.01 2.26 1.64
CA SER A 131 5.32 3.27 2.44
C SER A 131 4.17 3.87 1.64
N GLY A 132 3.08 4.22 2.35
CA GLY A 132 2.06 5.12 1.84
C GLY A 132 2.60 6.54 1.68
N ALA A 133 1.79 7.39 1.05
CA ALA A 133 2.14 8.79 0.75
C ALA A 133 2.24 9.70 2.00
N GLY A 134 1.75 9.22 3.14
CA GLY A 134 1.66 10.01 4.36
C GLY A 134 0.36 10.81 4.47
N THR A 135 -0.08 11.02 5.70
CA THR A 135 -1.24 11.85 6.04
C THR A 135 -0.81 12.87 7.10
N GLN A 136 -0.92 14.16 6.79
CA GLN A 136 -0.66 15.23 7.75
C GLN A 136 -1.81 15.34 8.74
N LEU A 137 -1.57 15.08 10.01
CA LEU A 137 -2.51 15.35 11.10
C LEU A 137 -2.16 16.68 11.76
N SER A 138 -3.14 17.55 11.92
CA SER A 138 -3.03 18.79 12.69
C SER A 138 -4.10 18.82 13.78
N VAL A 139 -3.70 19.19 14.99
CA VAL A 139 -4.58 19.34 16.15
C VAL A 139 -4.77 20.82 16.49
#